data_AF-A0AAW6LK48-F1
#
_entry.id   AF-A0AAW6LK48-F1
#
_cell.length_a   1.000
_cell.length_b   1.000
_cell.length_c   1.000
_cell.angle_alpha   90.00
_cell.angle_beta   90.00
_cell.angle_gamma   90.00
#
_symmetry.space_group_name_H-M   'P 1'
#
loop_
_entity.id
_entity.type
_entity.pdbx_description
1 polymer ?
#
loop_
_entity_poly.entity_id
_entity_poly.type
_entity_poly.pdbx_seq_one_letter_code
_entity_poly.pdbx_strand_id
1 'polypeptide(L)'
;MSGFSAWVENQLELRSFGDIQEAARALKIRPSELSRWLSAKRPPTQDTMRTACQVFDAPIMEVLVAAGYLTSEEAEPGMTPPSIVATISTQSLVDELTRRGIDRQSE
;
A
#
# COMPACT_ATOMS: atom_id res chain seq x y z
N MET A 1 6.33 -6.69 -20.56
CA MET A 1 4.95 -6.58 -20.05
C MET A 1 4.98 -5.54 -18.95
N SER A 2 4.07 -4.56 -18.94
CA SER A 2 3.94 -3.61 -17.83
C SER A 2 2.76 -4.01 -16.95
N GLY A 3 2.89 -3.89 -15.63
CA GLY A 3 1.82 -4.19 -14.68
C GLY A 3 2.26 -5.09 -13.51
N PHE A 4 1.30 -5.44 -12.66
CA PHE A 4 1.53 -6.11 -11.39
C PHE A 4 2.26 -7.46 -11.54
N SER A 5 1.94 -8.25 -12.56
CA SER A 5 2.61 -9.54 -12.80
C SER A 5 4.10 -9.40 -13.10
N ALA A 6 4.46 -8.44 -13.96
CA ALA A 6 5.85 -8.14 -14.29
C ALA A 6 6.60 -7.55 -13.08
N TRP A 7 5.91 -6.76 -12.26
CA TRP A 7 6.49 -6.30 -11.00
C TRP A 7 6.75 -7.45 -10.02
N VAL A 8 5.80 -8.40 -9.87
CA VAL A 8 6.01 -9.60 -9.06
C VAL A 8 7.17 -10.43 -9.59
N GLU A 9 7.28 -10.62 -10.90
CA GLU A 9 8.39 -11.32 -11.54
C GLU A 9 9.75 -10.68 -11.20
N ASN A 10 9.85 -9.35 -11.35
CA ASN A 10 11.06 -8.61 -10.96
C ASN A 10 11.39 -8.75 -9.46
N GLN A 11 10.39 -8.75 -8.58
CA GLN A 11 10.60 -8.98 -7.15
C GLN A 11 11.15 -10.39 -6.86
N LEU A 12 10.77 -11.40 -7.65
CA LEU A 12 11.34 -12.75 -7.53
C LEU A 12 12.78 -12.80 -8.06
N GLU A 13 13.06 -12.15 -9.19
CA GLU A 13 14.41 -12.06 -9.78
C GLU A 13 15.41 -11.39 -8.83
N LEU A 14 15.02 -10.28 -8.20
CA LEU A 14 15.84 -9.57 -7.21
C LEU A 14 16.21 -10.43 -5.99
N ARG A 15 15.38 -11.43 -5.67
CA ARG A 15 15.61 -12.37 -4.56
C ARG A 15 16.26 -13.69 -5.01
N SER A 16 16.49 -13.86 -6.31
CA SER A 16 17.18 -15.01 -6.90
C SER A 16 16.56 -16.37 -6.56
N PHE A 17 15.23 -16.46 -6.52
CA PHE A 17 14.55 -17.74 -6.34
C PHE A 17 14.68 -18.64 -7.58
N GLY A 18 14.94 -19.94 -7.38
CA GLY A 18 15.16 -20.88 -8.48
C GLY A 18 13.87 -21.40 -9.13
N ASP A 19 12.80 -21.53 -8.35
CA ASP A 19 11.47 -21.90 -8.85
C ASP A 19 10.32 -21.28 -8.03
N ILE A 20 9.09 -21.42 -8.54
CA ILE A 20 7.87 -20.88 -7.90
C ILE A 20 7.58 -21.53 -6.54
N GLN A 21 7.89 -22.81 -6.34
CA GLN A 21 7.62 -23.52 -5.09
C GLN A 21 8.54 -23.03 -3.98
N GLU A 22 9.83 -22.89 -4.30
CA GLU A 22 10.83 -22.31 -3.43
C GLU A 22 10.47 -20.87 -3.07
N ALA A 23 10.17 -20.05 -4.08
CA ALA A 23 9.74 -18.66 -3.89
C ALA A 23 8.52 -18.56 -2.97
N ALA A 24 7.44 -19.29 -3.27
CA ALA A 24 6.22 -19.25 -2.48
C ALA A 24 6.46 -19.70 -1.03
N ARG A 25 7.29 -20.72 -0.82
CA ARG A 25 7.68 -21.19 0.52
C ARG A 25 8.47 -20.13 1.28
N ALA A 26 9.45 -19.50 0.64
CA ALA A 26 10.27 -18.44 1.24
C ALA A 26 9.42 -17.21 1.60
N LEU A 27 8.49 -16.86 0.71
CA LEU A 27 7.53 -15.75 0.86
C LEU A 27 6.35 -16.09 1.78
N LYS A 28 6.24 -17.33 2.27
CA LYS A 28 5.17 -17.82 3.15
C LYS A 28 3.75 -17.66 2.57
N ILE A 29 3.62 -17.76 1.25
CA ILE A 29 2.34 -17.76 0.54
C ILE A 29 2.11 -19.10 -0.17
N ARG A 30 0.88 -19.34 -0.64
CA ARG A 30 0.58 -20.57 -1.39
C ARG A 30 1.18 -20.49 -2.81
N PRO A 31 1.75 -21.57 -3.36
CA PRO A 31 2.26 -21.56 -4.74
C PRO A 31 1.18 -21.18 -5.77
N SER A 32 -0.06 -21.62 -5.57
CA SER A 32 -1.19 -21.26 -6.44
C SER A 32 -1.54 -19.77 -6.40
N GLU A 33 -1.27 -19.10 -5.28
CA GLU A 33 -1.45 -17.67 -5.15
C GLU A 33 -0.35 -16.92 -5.91
N LEU A 34 0.91 -17.33 -5.78
CA LEU A 34 2.02 -16.75 -6.53
C LEU A 34 1.84 -16.96 -8.04
N SER A 35 1.47 -18.16 -8.48
CA SER A 35 1.13 -18.42 -9.88
C SER A 35 -0.01 -17.54 -10.39
N ARG A 36 -1.03 -17.28 -9.56
CA ARG A 36 -2.13 -16.38 -9.91
C ARG A 36 -1.66 -14.94 -10.09
N TRP A 37 -0.71 -14.47 -9.28
CA TRP A 37 -0.14 -13.13 -9.41
C TRP A 37 0.69 -13.00 -10.70
N LEU A 38 1.54 -13.98 -10.99
CA LEU A 38 2.37 -14.01 -12.20
C LEU A 38 1.55 -14.09 -13.50
N SER A 39 0.39 -14.74 -13.44
CA SER A 39 -0.54 -14.86 -14.58
C SER A 39 -1.63 -13.78 -14.62
N ALA A 40 -1.58 -12.80 -13.72
CA ALA A 40 -2.61 -11.77 -13.60
C ALA A 40 -2.71 -10.94 -14.89
N LYS A 41 -3.92 -10.90 -15.47
CA LYS A 41 -4.26 -10.06 -16.64
C LYS A 41 -5.06 -8.82 -16.27
N ARG A 42 -5.53 -8.76 -15.02
CA ARG A 42 -6.32 -7.66 -14.47
C ARG A 42 -5.57 -7.07 -13.27
N PRO A 43 -5.84 -5.80 -12.93
CA PRO A 43 -5.31 -5.21 -11.71
C PRO A 43 -5.63 -6.07 -10.47
N PRO A 44 -4.69 -6.19 -9.52
CA PRO A 44 -4.91 -6.92 -8.28
C PRO A 44 -6.00 -6.28 -7.42
N THR A 45 -6.65 -7.08 -6.56
CA THR A 45 -7.59 -6.56 -5.55
C THR A 45 -6.84 -5.79 -4.46
N GLN A 46 -7.57 -4.98 -3.68
CA GLN A 46 -7.01 -4.29 -2.51
C GLN A 46 -6.30 -5.25 -1.54
N ASP A 47 -6.93 -6.38 -1.22
CA ASP A 47 -6.33 -7.38 -0.33
C ASP A 47 -5.06 -7.97 -0.94
N THR A 48 -5.05 -8.26 -2.24
CA THR A 48 -3.87 -8.74 -2.95
C THR A 48 -2.72 -7.73 -2.87
N MET A 49 -3.01 -6.45 -3.06
CA MET A 49 -1.99 -5.39 -2.93
C MET A 49 -1.44 -5.28 -1.51
N ARG A 50 -2.30 -5.36 -0.49
CA ARG A 50 -1.86 -5.35 0.92
C ARG A 50 -0.97 -6.56 1.24
N THR A 51 -1.37 -7.75 0.79
CA THR A 51 -0.56 -8.97 0.94
C THR A 51 0.77 -8.82 0.22
N ALA A 52 0.80 -8.29 -1.01
CA ALA A 52 2.03 -8.07 -1.75
C ALA A 52 2.99 -7.10 -1.02
N CYS A 53 2.48 -6.02 -0.42
CA CYS A 53 3.29 -5.12 0.41
C CYS A 53 3.97 -5.87 1.56
N GLN A 54 3.22 -6.72 2.26
CA GLN A 54 3.75 -7.51 3.39
C GLN A 54 4.76 -8.57 2.94
N VAL A 55 4.46 -9.25 1.83
CA VAL A 55 5.27 -10.37 1.32
C VAL A 55 6.61 -9.88 0.77
N PHE A 56 6.59 -8.77 0.04
CA PHE A 56 7.79 -8.22 -0.60
C PHE A 56 8.45 -7.10 0.20
N ASP A 57 7.91 -6.75 1.37
CA ASP A 57 8.37 -5.59 2.16
C ASP A 57 8.45 -4.32 1.30
N ALA A 58 7.41 -4.08 0.50
CA ALA A 58 7.35 -3.01 -0.48
C ALA A 58 6.40 -1.89 -0.05
N PRO A 59 6.74 -0.61 -0.30
CA PRO A 59 5.82 0.51 -0.04
C PRO A 59 4.53 0.39 -0.84
N ILE A 60 3.39 0.74 -0.22
CA ILE A 60 2.08 0.67 -0.90
C ILE A 60 2.02 1.49 -2.18
N MET A 61 2.72 2.63 -2.24
CA MET A 61 2.77 3.48 -3.43
C MET A 61 3.38 2.75 -4.62
N GLU A 62 4.47 2.00 -4.40
CA GLU A 62 5.11 1.19 -5.44
C GLU A 62 4.15 0.12 -5.98
N VAL A 63 3.43 -0.55 -5.09
CA VAL A 63 2.45 -1.59 -5.46
C VAL A 63 1.27 -1.00 -6.22
N LEU A 64 0.80 0.21 -5.86
CA LEU A 64 -0.27 0.91 -6.57
C LEU A 64 0.15 1.33 -7.98
N VAL A 65 1.39 1.79 -8.16
CA VAL A 65 1.96 2.09 -9.48
C VAL A 65 2.07 0.82 -10.32
N ALA A 66 2.62 -0.26 -9.74
CA ALA A 66 2.70 -1.54 -10.42
C ALA A 66 1.32 -2.10 -10.81
N ALA A 67 0.30 -1.88 -9.98
CA ALA A 67 -1.08 -2.25 -10.25
C ALA A 67 -1.80 -1.35 -11.28
N GLY A 68 -1.19 -0.23 -11.66
CA GLY A 68 -1.75 0.74 -12.61
C GLY A 68 -2.82 1.66 -12.02
N TYR A 69 -2.88 1.78 -10.70
CA TYR A 69 -3.80 2.70 -10.00
C TYR A 69 -3.22 4.11 -9.81
N LEU A 70 -1.90 4.23 -9.89
CA LEU A 70 -1.17 5.49 -9.83
C LEU A 70 -0.12 5.51 -10.94
N THR A 71 0.23 6.69 -11.42
CA THR A 71 1.47 6.88 -12.18
C THR A 71 2.66 7.06 -11.26
N SER A 72 3.88 6.89 -11.79
CA SER A 72 5.09 7.16 -11.02
C SER A 72 5.18 8.62 -10.59
N GLU A 73 4.69 9.56 -11.41
CA GLU A 73 4.67 10.99 -11.05
C GLU A 73 3.74 11.28 -9.87
N GLU A 74 2.55 10.64 -9.83
CA GLU A 74 1.60 10.79 -8.72
C GLU A 74 2.09 10.17 -7.41
N ALA A 75 3.02 9.22 -7.50
CA ALA A 75 3.61 8.55 -6.35
C ALA A 75 4.80 9.30 -5.73
N GLU A 76 5.24 10.43 -6.32
CA GLU A 76 6.39 11.16 -5.82
C GLU A 76 6.14 11.78 -4.42
N PRO A 77 7.06 11.56 -3.46
CA PRO A 77 6.97 12.17 -2.14
C PRO A 77 7.07 13.69 -2.26
N GLY A 78 5.99 14.40 -1.94
CA GLY A 78 5.88 15.85 -2.08
C GLY A 78 4.54 16.32 -2.65
N MET A 79 3.79 15.43 -3.31
CA MET A 79 2.40 15.65 -3.73
C MET A 79 1.38 15.40 -2.62
N THR A 80 1.80 15.28 -1.36
CA THR A 80 0.86 15.21 -0.24
C THR A 80 0.15 16.57 -0.17
N PRO A 81 -1.18 16.65 -0.43
CA PRO A 81 -1.90 17.87 -0.10
C PRO A 81 -1.68 18.12 1.40
N PRO A 82 -1.44 19.37 1.84
CA PRO A 82 -1.23 19.66 3.24
C PRO A 82 -2.38 19.01 4.01
N SER A 83 -2.05 18.06 4.89
CA SER A 83 -3.03 17.39 5.72
C SER A 83 -3.83 18.48 6.42
N ILE A 84 -5.15 18.52 6.24
CA ILE A 84 -6.01 19.46 6.98
C ILE A 84 -5.73 19.34 8.49
N VAL A 85 -5.38 18.15 8.97
CA VAL A 85 -4.98 17.89 10.36
C VAL A 85 -3.68 18.60 10.74
N ALA A 86 -2.72 18.74 9.82
CA ALA A 86 -1.50 19.51 10.03
C ALA A 86 -1.75 21.03 10.00
N THR A 87 -2.87 21.48 9.44
CA THR A 87 -3.26 22.90 9.38
C THR A 87 -4.04 23.34 10.63
N ILE A 88 -4.55 22.40 11.44
CA ILE A 88 -5.24 22.75 12.68
C ILE A 88 -4.18 22.94 13.78
N SER A 89 -4.11 24.15 14.33
CA SER A 89 -3.20 24.45 15.43
C SER A 89 -3.59 23.65 16.69
N THR A 90 -2.61 23.28 17.51
CA THR A 90 -2.86 22.65 18.83
C THR A 90 -3.80 23.50 19.68
N GLN A 91 -3.71 24.83 19.59
CA GLN A 91 -4.60 25.74 20.29
C GLN A 91 -6.06 25.60 19.83
N SER A 92 -6.29 25.51 18.52
CA SER A 92 -7.62 25.30 17.95
C SER A 92 -8.25 23.97 18.39
N LEU A 93 -7.44 22.92 18.60
CA LEU A 93 -7.91 21.66 19.16
C LEU A 93 -8.28 21.78 20.65
N VAL A 94 -7.49 22.50 21.44
CA VAL A 94 -7.76 22.76 22.86
C VAL A 94 -9.02 23.59 23.03
N ASP A 95 -9.22 24.62 22.20
CA ASP A 95 -10.40 25.48 22.23
C ASP A 95 -11.67 24.67 21.91
N GLU A 96 -11.59 23.77 20.92
CA GLU A 96 -12.70 22.89 20.53
C GLU A 96 -13.04 21.85 21.62
N LEU A 97 -12.02 21.26 22.27
CA LEU A 97 -12.22 20.36 23.41
C LEU A 97 -12.85 21.09 24.60
N THR A 98 -12.42 22.33 24.87
CA THR A 98 -12.97 23.17 25.94
C THR A 98 -14.42 23.53 25.66
N ARG A 99 -14.75 23.93 24.42
CA ARG A 99 -16.13 24.22 23.98
C ARG A 99 -17.06 23.02 24.23
N ARG A 100 -16.66 21.81 23.80
CA ARG A 100 -17.43 20.57 24.02
C ARG A 100 -17.55 20.16 25.48
N GLY A 101 -16.56 20.50 26.29
CA GLY A 101 -16.58 20.27 27.74
C GLY A 101 -17.59 21.18 28.46
N ILE A 102 -17.69 22.44 28.03
CA ILE A 102 -18.63 23.43 28.56
C ILE A 102 -20.07 23.11 28.16
N ASP A 103 -20.30 22.69 26.92
CA ASP A 103 -21.63 22.27 26.45
C ASP A 103 -22.15 21.05 27.21
N ARG A 104 -21.27 20.14 27.66
CA ARG A 104 -21.64 18.95 28.45
C ARG A 104 -21.98 19.20 29.91
N GLN A 105 -21.65 20.37 30.47
CA GLN A 105 -21.96 20.72 31.87
C GLN A 105 -23.22 21.60 32.00
N SER A 106 -23.89 21.91 30.88
CA SER A 106 -25.07 22.77 30.83
C SER A 106 -26.39 22.01 30.61
N GLU A 107 -26.37 20.67 30.68
CA GLU A 107 -27.53 19.78 30.77
C GLU A 107 -27.68 19.20 32.18
#